data_AF-A0A954SL93-F1
#
_entry.id   AF-A0A954SL93-F1
#
_cell.length_a   1.000
_cell.length_b   1.000
_cell.length_c   1.000
_cell.angle_alpha   90.00
_cell.angle_beta   90.00
_cell.angle_gamma   90.00
#
_symmetry.space_group_name_H-M   'P 1'
#
loop_
_entity.id
_entity.type
_entity.pdbx_description
1 polymer ?
#
loop_
_entity_poly.entity_id
_entity_poly.type
_entity_poly.pdbx_seq_one_letter_code
_entity_poly.pdbx_strand_id
1 'polypeptide(L)'
;MDFILHGYRVNELTWFYLSLLLIVSVFFRFNRIFSLRNLDLALLLSIAPALLYARQEGDYGTISIFLVTGLLLVRVLFDSLFTRRPRLPLNMNSAGMAFLCCSAVAFLMSKVVTEAPPEATVSEMQTALDPSKEGTVPPVLEPQESHPTVLPEAQPVKAGPGTRWIYRLIAPSSIAAAGAAGADTTFSAERIAAQTMTIIAHMAIILGLLFIGSRHFGDIQLGLAMATLYLLLPCTAYEVGEVNHVVPTA
;
A
#
# COMPACT_ATOMS: atom_id res chain seq x y z
N MET A 1 -17.07 -12.23 -13.01
CA MET A 1 -17.64 -10.89 -12.70
C MET A 1 -17.64 -10.00 -13.94
N ASP A 2 -17.63 -10.61 -15.12
CA ASP A 2 -17.26 -9.95 -16.37
C ASP A 2 -18.45 -9.26 -17.06
N PHE A 3 -19.65 -9.44 -16.53
CA PHE A 3 -20.87 -8.85 -17.10
C PHE A 3 -21.19 -7.44 -16.58
N ILE A 4 -20.64 -7.02 -15.42
CA ILE A 4 -20.99 -5.74 -14.77
C ILE A 4 -19.83 -4.71 -14.81
N LEU A 5 -18.58 -5.16 -14.91
CA LEU A 5 -17.38 -4.30 -14.81
C LEU A 5 -16.51 -4.33 -16.09
N HIS A 6 -17.14 -4.37 -17.27
CA HIS A 6 -16.40 -4.30 -18.54
C HIS A 6 -15.63 -2.98 -18.64
N GLY A 7 -14.29 -3.04 -18.66
CA GLY A 7 -13.42 -1.86 -18.81
C GLY A 7 -13.12 -1.08 -17.52
N TYR A 8 -13.51 -1.57 -16.35
CA TYR A 8 -13.18 -0.93 -15.09
C TYR A 8 -11.69 -1.10 -14.75
N ARG A 9 -10.90 -0.05 -14.98
CA ARG A 9 -9.53 0.06 -14.46
C ARG A 9 -9.39 1.30 -13.61
N VAL A 10 -9.02 1.10 -12.35
CA VAL A 10 -8.69 2.21 -11.45
C VAL A 10 -7.27 2.65 -11.80
N ASN A 11 -7.15 3.69 -12.61
CA ASN A 11 -5.86 4.30 -12.84
C ASN A 11 -5.33 4.90 -11.52
N GLU A 12 -4.02 4.77 -11.27
CA GLU A 12 -3.29 5.32 -10.13
C GLU A 12 -3.55 6.82 -9.94
N LEU A 13 -3.59 7.58 -11.04
CA LEU A 13 -3.89 9.02 -11.01
C LEU A 13 -5.32 9.30 -10.56
N THR A 14 -6.29 8.52 -11.03
CA THR A 14 -7.70 8.68 -10.63
C THR A 14 -7.85 8.44 -9.14
N TRP A 15 -7.19 7.41 -8.61
CA TRP A 15 -7.18 7.15 -7.17
C TRP A 15 -6.51 8.28 -6.39
N PHE A 16 -5.37 8.79 -6.87
CA PHE A 16 -4.68 9.92 -6.25
C PHE A 16 -5.58 11.16 -6.13
N TYR A 17 -6.25 11.56 -7.20
CA TYR A 17 -7.12 12.74 -7.15
C TYR A 17 -8.35 12.51 -6.25
N LEU A 18 -8.99 11.34 -6.35
CA LEU A 18 -10.15 11.00 -5.54
C LEU A 18 -9.78 10.97 -4.05
N SER A 19 -8.70 10.29 -3.70
CA SER A 19 -8.21 10.21 -2.33
C SER A 19 -7.79 11.56 -1.78
N LEU A 20 -7.09 12.39 -2.56
CA LEU A 20 -6.70 13.74 -2.15
C LEU A 20 -7.93 14.57 -1.81
N LEU A 21 -8.96 14.57 -2.66
CA LEU A 21 -10.21 15.30 -2.41
C LEU A 21 -10.94 14.78 -1.17
N LEU A 22 -11.00 13.45 -0.97
CA LEU A 22 -11.63 12.86 0.22
C LEU A 22 -10.85 13.18 1.49
N ILE A 23 -9.52 13.07 1.48
CA ILE A 23 -8.67 13.37 2.63
C ILE A 23 -8.85 14.84 3.01
N VAL A 24 -8.84 15.74 2.04
CA VAL A 24 -9.08 17.17 2.28
C VAL A 24 -10.50 17.39 2.84
N SER A 25 -11.52 16.83 2.20
CA SER A 25 -12.92 17.01 2.64
C SER A 25 -13.16 16.52 4.09
N VAL A 26 -12.63 15.35 4.44
CA VAL A 26 -12.88 14.69 5.73
C VAL A 26 -11.98 15.21 6.85
N PHE A 27 -10.68 15.41 6.57
CA PHE A 27 -9.68 15.69 7.59
C PHE A 27 -9.14 17.13 7.57
N PHE A 28 -9.25 17.87 6.46
CA PHE A 28 -8.74 19.24 6.42
C PHE A 28 -9.58 20.18 7.28
N ARG A 29 -8.95 21.10 8.01
CA ARG A 29 -9.65 22.12 8.80
C ARG A 29 -9.79 23.41 8.01
N PHE A 30 -10.99 23.67 7.49
CA PHE A 30 -11.27 24.89 6.71
C PHE A 30 -11.27 26.17 7.56
N ASN A 31 -11.76 26.11 8.80
CA ASN A 31 -11.83 27.29 9.68
C ASN A 31 -10.44 27.79 10.15
N ARG A 32 -9.40 26.95 10.06
CA ARG A 32 -8.03 27.35 10.43
C ARG A 32 -7.04 26.61 9.53
N ILE A 33 -6.62 27.29 8.46
CA ILE A 33 -5.73 26.75 7.44
C ILE A 33 -4.36 26.36 8.06
N PHE A 34 -3.76 27.24 8.85
CA PHE A 34 -2.48 26.99 9.54
C PHE A 34 -2.69 26.25 10.87
N SER A 35 -3.07 24.97 10.78
CA SER A 35 -3.23 24.08 11.92
C SER A 35 -2.20 22.96 11.86
N LEU A 36 -1.68 22.50 13.01
CA LEU A 36 -0.79 21.33 13.07
C LEU A 36 -1.39 20.12 12.35
N ARG A 37 -2.71 19.88 12.52
CA ARG A 37 -3.44 18.85 11.76
C ARG A 37 -3.30 18.98 10.25
N ASN A 38 -3.42 20.20 9.71
CA ASN A 38 -3.35 20.42 8.26
C ASN A 38 -1.92 20.30 7.76
N LEU A 39 -0.93 20.71 8.58
CA LEU A 39 0.49 20.49 8.30
C LEU A 39 0.82 18.98 8.29
N ASP A 40 0.34 18.24 9.28
CA ASP A 40 0.53 16.78 9.37
C ASP A 40 -0.11 16.08 8.16
N LEU A 41 -1.32 16.50 7.75
CA LEU A 41 -1.98 16.00 6.52
C LEU A 41 -1.21 16.36 5.24
N ALA A 42 -0.69 17.58 5.13
CA ALA A 42 0.10 18.01 3.98
C ALA A 42 1.41 17.22 3.87
N LEU A 43 2.09 16.98 4.99
CA LEU A 43 3.29 16.14 5.04
C LEU A 43 2.97 14.71 4.61
N LEU A 44 1.89 14.10 5.13
CA LEU A 44 1.46 12.77 4.72
C LEU A 44 1.10 12.68 3.22
N LEU A 45 0.36 13.67 2.70
CA LEU A 45 0.02 13.73 1.28
C LEU A 45 1.24 13.98 0.39
N SER A 46 2.27 14.64 0.90
CA SER A 46 3.52 14.90 0.15
C SER A 46 4.41 13.67 0.00
N ILE A 47 4.19 12.60 0.77
CA ILE A 47 4.92 11.33 0.62
C ILE A 47 4.67 10.73 -0.76
N ALA A 48 3.40 10.72 -1.22
CA ALA A 48 3.03 10.14 -2.51
C ALA A 48 3.77 10.76 -3.71
N PRO A 49 3.77 12.10 -3.91
CA PRO A 49 4.54 12.72 -4.99
C PRO A 49 6.05 12.63 -4.76
N ALA A 50 6.55 12.66 -3.51
CA ALA A 50 7.98 12.45 -3.24
C ALA A 50 8.44 11.06 -3.69
N LEU A 51 7.63 10.04 -3.43
CA LEU A 51 7.86 8.66 -3.87
C LEU A 51 7.86 8.53 -5.39
N LEU A 52 6.89 9.16 -6.05
CA LEU A 52 6.82 9.19 -7.50
C LEU A 52 8.04 9.89 -8.13
N TYR A 53 8.48 11.00 -7.51
CA TYR A 53 9.62 11.77 -7.98
C TYR A 53 10.94 11.00 -7.78
N ALA A 54 11.08 10.23 -6.70
CA ALA A 54 12.23 9.34 -6.47
C ALA A 54 12.32 8.21 -7.51
N ARG A 55 11.20 7.73 -8.02
CA ARG A 55 11.18 6.73 -9.10
C ARG A 55 11.63 7.31 -10.44
N GLN A 56 11.43 8.62 -10.69
CA GLN A 56 11.71 9.25 -11.98
C GLN A 56 13.08 9.96 -12.04
N GLU A 57 13.43 10.75 -11.02
CA GLU A 57 14.60 11.63 -10.99
C GLU A 57 15.50 11.33 -9.77
N GLY A 58 16.11 10.13 -9.79
CA GLY A 58 16.74 9.45 -8.66
C GLY A 58 17.38 10.33 -7.56
N ASP A 59 18.24 11.27 -7.92
CA ASP A 59 18.94 12.10 -6.92
C ASP A 59 18.01 13.09 -6.22
N TYR A 60 17.23 13.87 -6.96
CA TYR A 60 16.33 14.88 -6.39
C TYR A 60 15.15 14.24 -5.67
N GLY A 61 14.67 13.12 -6.16
CA GLY A 61 13.58 12.40 -5.52
C GLY A 61 13.99 11.68 -4.24
N THR A 62 15.21 11.14 -4.17
CA THR A 62 15.73 10.60 -2.90
C THR A 62 15.85 11.72 -1.86
N ILE A 63 16.34 12.89 -2.25
CA ILE A 63 16.40 14.07 -1.38
C ILE A 63 15.00 14.50 -0.92
N SER A 64 14.00 14.46 -1.81
CA SER A 64 12.64 14.88 -1.47
C SER A 64 11.98 13.94 -0.45
N ILE A 65 12.11 12.61 -0.61
CA ILE A 65 11.61 11.64 0.39
C ILE A 65 12.35 11.81 1.71
N PHE A 66 13.68 11.98 1.66
CA PHE A 66 14.48 12.18 2.87
C PHE A 66 14.04 13.45 3.62
N LEU A 67 13.78 14.53 2.90
CA LEU A 67 13.32 15.79 3.47
C LEU A 67 11.92 15.67 4.07
N VAL A 68 10.95 15.10 3.34
CA VAL A 68 9.58 14.91 3.83
C VAL A 68 9.55 14.00 5.07
N THR A 69 10.27 12.87 5.01
CA THR A 69 10.37 11.94 6.14
C THR A 69 11.10 12.57 7.33
N GLY A 70 12.16 13.35 7.08
CA GLY A 70 12.87 14.12 8.09
C GLY A 70 11.96 15.15 8.78
N LEU A 71 11.13 15.86 8.03
CA LEU A 71 10.13 16.77 8.58
C LEU A 71 9.08 16.05 9.44
N LEU A 72 8.63 14.86 9.03
CA LEU A 72 7.73 14.02 9.84
C LEU A 72 8.40 13.57 11.13
N LEU A 73 9.66 13.14 11.08
CA LEU A 73 10.42 12.75 12.27
C LEU A 73 10.54 13.92 13.26
N VAL A 74 10.97 15.08 12.76
CA VAL A 74 11.01 16.31 13.56
C VAL A 74 9.64 16.56 14.17
N ARG A 75 8.57 16.50 13.38
CA ARG A 75 7.21 16.73 13.87
C ARG A 75 6.78 15.76 14.98
N VAL A 76 7.17 14.49 14.90
CA VAL A 76 6.93 13.46 15.94
C VAL A 76 7.73 13.77 17.20
N LEU A 77 8.99 14.22 17.10
CA LEU A 77 9.80 14.61 18.27
C LEU A 77 9.19 15.82 19.00
N PHE A 78 8.71 16.80 18.24
CA PHE A 78 8.03 17.99 18.78
C PHE A 78 6.65 17.66 19.39
N ASP A 79 6.09 16.48 19.13
CA ASP A 79 4.77 16.06 19.64
C ASP A 79 4.72 15.96 21.18
N SER A 80 5.88 15.75 21.82
CA SER A 80 6.06 15.74 23.27
C SER A 80 5.99 17.14 23.91
N LEU A 81 6.27 18.20 23.14
CA LEU A 81 6.26 19.58 23.63
C LEU A 81 4.84 20.14 23.77
N PHE A 82 3.85 19.52 23.12
CA PHE A 82 2.46 19.97 23.15
C PHE A 82 1.65 19.27 24.26
N THR A 83 1.58 19.91 25.43
CA THR A 83 0.88 19.39 26.63
C THR A 83 -0.66 19.37 26.52
N ARG A 84 -1.24 20.09 25.56
CA ARG A 84 -2.71 20.13 25.34
C ARG A 84 -3.07 19.71 23.93
N ARG A 85 -3.82 18.61 23.81
CA ARG A 85 -4.43 18.15 22.56
C ARG A 85 -5.95 18.29 22.64
N PRO A 86 -6.52 19.44 22.25
CA PRO A 86 -7.96 19.52 22.07
C PRO A 86 -8.37 18.52 20.98
N ARG A 87 -9.21 17.55 21.35
CA ARG A 87 -9.75 16.56 20.42
C ARG A 87 -10.68 17.30 19.46
N LEU A 88 -10.20 17.53 18.24
CA LEU A 88 -10.95 18.24 17.21
C LEU A 88 -11.82 17.22 16.46
N PRO A 89 -13.11 17.51 16.26
CA PRO A 89 -13.97 16.63 15.48
C PRO A 89 -13.51 16.60 14.02
N LEU A 90 -13.79 15.47 13.36
CA LEU A 90 -13.67 15.32 11.91
C LEU A 90 -14.79 16.09 11.23
N ASN A 91 -14.65 16.36 9.94
CA ASN A 91 -15.70 17.03 9.18
C ASN A 91 -16.87 16.09 8.85
N MET A 92 -16.71 14.78 9.09
CA MET A 92 -17.71 13.75 8.81
C MET A 92 -18.14 13.00 10.08
N ASN A 93 -19.40 12.56 10.12
CA ASN A 93 -19.95 11.79 11.24
C ASN A 93 -19.42 10.34 11.28
N SER A 94 -19.64 9.65 12.39
CA SER A 94 -19.18 8.27 12.59
C SER A 94 -19.74 7.27 11.59
N ALA A 95 -21.03 7.36 11.27
CA ALA A 95 -21.69 6.46 10.32
C ALA A 95 -21.13 6.60 8.90
N GLY A 96 -20.94 7.84 8.43
CA GLY A 96 -20.32 8.12 7.13
C GLY A 96 -18.86 7.66 7.09
N MET A 97 -18.11 7.85 8.18
CA MET A 97 -16.74 7.34 8.32
C MET A 97 -16.68 5.81 8.25
N ALA A 98 -17.64 5.11 8.86
CA ALA A 98 -17.70 3.65 8.82
C ALA A 98 -17.95 3.15 7.40
N PHE A 99 -18.93 3.76 6.73
CA PHE A 99 -19.25 3.43 5.35
C PHE A 99 -18.07 3.70 4.41
N LEU A 100 -17.42 4.85 4.55
CA LEU A 100 -16.24 5.20 3.75
C LEU A 100 -15.07 4.24 4.01
N CYS A 101 -14.88 3.80 5.25
CA CYS A 101 -13.88 2.79 5.59
C CYS A 101 -14.16 1.48 4.88
N CYS A 102 -15.38 0.94 5.02
CA CYS A 102 -15.77 -0.32 4.41
C CYS A 102 -15.68 -0.28 2.88
N SER A 103 -16.10 0.84 2.26
CA SER A 103 -16.02 0.99 0.80
C SER A 103 -14.58 1.11 0.32
N ALA A 104 -13.71 1.85 1.01
CA ALA A 104 -12.29 1.96 0.68
C ALA A 104 -11.57 0.60 0.79
N VAL A 105 -11.89 -0.21 1.81
CA VAL A 105 -11.40 -1.60 1.91
C VAL A 105 -11.85 -2.40 0.71
N ALA A 106 -13.15 -2.44 0.42
CA ALA A 106 -13.67 -3.23 -0.71
C ALA A 106 -13.00 -2.82 -2.03
N PHE A 107 -12.74 -1.53 -2.22
CA PHE A 107 -12.13 -1.00 -3.42
C PHE A 107 -10.65 -1.38 -3.55
N LEU A 108 -9.86 -1.23 -2.49
CA LEU A 108 -8.45 -1.65 -2.49
C LEU A 108 -8.30 -3.16 -2.61
N MET A 109 -9.15 -3.94 -1.94
CA MET A 109 -9.12 -5.41 -2.08
C MET A 109 -9.53 -5.84 -3.50
N SER A 110 -10.50 -5.15 -4.13
CA SER A 110 -10.82 -5.36 -5.55
C SER A 110 -9.62 -5.04 -6.44
N LYS A 111 -8.87 -3.97 -6.15
CA LYS A 111 -7.62 -3.63 -6.86
C LYS A 111 -6.60 -4.76 -6.75
N VAL A 112 -6.35 -5.30 -5.54
CA VAL A 112 -5.44 -6.45 -5.31
C VAL A 112 -5.83 -7.67 -6.15
N VAL A 113 -7.13 -7.97 -6.22
CA VAL A 113 -7.62 -9.15 -6.95
C VAL A 113 -7.55 -8.96 -8.47
N THR A 114 -7.80 -7.73 -8.95
CA THR A 114 -7.89 -7.42 -10.38
C THR A 114 -6.56 -7.10 -11.06
N GLU A 115 -5.59 -6.54 -10.33
CA GLU A 115 -4.24 -6.32 -10.85
C GLU A 115 -3.39 -7.60 -10.80
N ALA A 116 -2.50 -7.75 -11.78
CA ALA A 116 -1.51 -8.82 -11.76
C ALA A 116 -0.42 -8.42 -10.76
N PRO A 117 0.00 -9.33 -9.86
CA PRO A 117 1.10 -9.04 -8.97
C PRO A 117 2.37 -8.74 -9.80
N PRO A 118 3.22 -7.81 -9.34
CA PRO A 118 4.47 -7.49 -10.04
C PRO A 118 5.32 -8.75 -10.28
N GLU A 119 5.93 -8.86 -11.46
CA GLU A 119 6.75 -10.03 -11.85
C GLU A 119 7.91 -10.29 -10.88
N ALA A 120 8.40 -9.25 -10.20
CA ALA A 120 9.39 -9.35 -9.12
C ALA A 120 8.88 -10.19 -7.94
N THR A 121 7.63 -9.99 -7.51
CA THR A 121 7.03 -10.75 -6.40
C THR A 121 6.85 -12.23 -6.76
N VAL A 122 6.47 -12.51 -8.01
CA VAL A 122 6.28 -13.89 -8.50
C VAL A 122 7.62 -14.61 -8.66
N SER A 123 8.63 -13.94 -9.22
CA SER A 123 9.98 -14.50 -9.42
C SER A 123 10.69 -14.81 -8.08
N GLU A 124 10.43 -14.01 -7.05
CA GLU A 124 10.92 -14.25 -5.70
C GLU A 124 10.21 -15.42 -5.01
N MET A 125 8.91 -15.58 -5.23
CA MET A 125 8.14 -16.73 -4.72
C MET A 125 8.63 -18.04 -5.34
N GLN A 126 8.99 -18.02 -6.63
CA GLN A 126 9.64 -19.15 -7.31
C GLN A 126 11.00 -19.49 -6.69
N THR A 127 11.78 -18.47 -6.35
CA THR A 127 13.09 -18.64 -5.69
C THR A 127 12.95 -19.12 -4.23
N ALA A 128 11.84 -18.79 -3.56
CA ALA A 128 11.54 -19.26 -2.21
C ALA A 128 11.07 -20.73 -2.16
N LEU A 129 10.40 -21.22 -3.22
CA LEU A 129 9.92 -22.59 -3.37
C LEU A 129 11.02 -23.57 -3.82
N ASP A 130 11.91 -23.14 -4.70
CA ASP A 130 13.01 -23.97 -5.24
C ASP A 130 14.38 -23.49 -4.71
N PRO A 131 14.86 -23.96 -3.54
CA PRO A 131 16.20 -23.64 -3.04
C PRO A 131 17.33 -24.16 -3.96
N SER A 132 17.02 -24.98 -4.96
CA SER A 132 17.99 -25.46 -5.97
C SER A 132 18.24 -24.45 -7.12
N LYS A 133 17.45 -23.37 -7.22
CA LYS A 133 17.60 -22.32 -8.25
C LYS A 133 18.39 -21.09 -7.77
N GLU A 134 18.98 -21.13 -6.58
CA GLU A 134 19.73 -20.04 -5.94
C GLU A 134 21.03 -19.62 -6.70
N GLY A 135 21.25 -20.13 -7.92
CA GLY A 135 22.39 -19.79 -8.78
C GLY A 135 22.11 -19.69 -10.30
N THR A 136 20.86 -19.78 -10.76
CA THR A 136 20.57 -19.69 -12.21
C THR A 136 19.99 -18.33 -12.55
N VAL A 137 20.86 -17.37 -12.85
CA VAL A 137 20.51 -16.17 -13.62
C VAL A 137 19.98 -16.66 -14.98
N PRO A 138 18.70 -16.42 -15.34
CA PRO A 138 18.23 -16.76 -16.68
C PRO A 138 18.99 -15.90 -17.72
N PRO A 139 19.30 -16.45 -18.90
CA PRO A 139 20.07 -15.74 -19.90
C PRO A 139 19.25 -14.54 -20.38
N VAL A 140 19.85 -13.36 -20.30
CA VAL A 140 19.40 -12.16 -21.01
C VAL A 140 19.29 -12.53 -22.49
N LEU A 141 18.06 -12.73 -22.97
CA LEU A 141 17.78 -12.71 -24.40
C LEU A 141 17.73 -11.23 -24.81
N GLU A 142 18.84 -10.72 -25.33
CA GLU A 142 18.78 -9.55 -26.21
C GLU A 142 18.04 -9.94 -27.49
N PRO A 143 17.04 -9.16 -27.91
CA PRO A 143 17.18 -8.53 -29.22
C PRO A 143 16.73 -7.06 -29.32
N GLN A 144 17.69 -6.25 -29.77
CA GLN A 144 17.59 -5.23 -30.84
C GLN A 144 16.87 -3.88 -30.60
N GLU A 145 17.73 -2.87 -30.48
CA GLU A 145 17.62 -1.42 -30.73
C GLU A 145 16.27 -0.83 -31.16
N SER A 146 15.67 -0.02 -30.28
CA SER A 146 15.20 1.35 -30.58
C SER A 146 14.84 2.11 -29.29
N HIS A 147 15.59 3.17 -28.98
CA HIS A 147 15.30 4.17 -27.93
C HIS A 147 14.80 5.47 -28.60
N PRO A 148 14.13 6.42 -27.90
CA PRO A 148 14.00 6.50 -26.44
C PRO A 148 12.60 6.86 -25.91
N THR A 149 12.18 6.23 -24.82
CA THR A 149 11.68 6.88 -23.58
C THR A 149 11.63 5.75 -22.56
N VAL A 150 12.80 5.42 -22.01
CA VAL A 150 12.95 4.33 -21.04
C VAL A 150 12.90 4.92 -19.65
N LEU A 151 11.83 4.58 -18.93
CA LEU A 151 11.79 4.66 -17.49
C LEU A 151 12.85 3.69 -16.94
N PRO A 152 13.67 4.08 -15.94
CA PRO A 152 14.62 3.16 -15.36
C PRO A 152 13.87 1.97 -14.74
N GLU A 153 14.22 0.78 -15.22
CA GLU A 153 13.77 -0.51 -14.71
C GLU A 153 14.04 -0.62 -13.21
N ALA A 154 12.99 -0.82 -12.42
CA ALA A 154 13.08 -0.98 -10.98
C ALA A 154 13.92 -2.22 -10.67
N GLN A 155 15.01 -2.05 -9.91
CA GLN A 155 15.90 -3.13 -9.52
C GLN A 155 15.13 -4.22 -8.73
N PRO A 156 15.39 -5.51 -8.96
CA PRO A 156 14.73 -6.60 -8.22
C PRO A 156 15.14 -6.55 -6.73
N VAL A 157 14.20 -6.19 -5.88
CA VAL A 157 14.40 -6.03 -4.42
C VAL A 157 14.41 -7.42 -3.77
N LYS A 158 15.60 -7.90 -3.44
CA LYS A 158 15.86 -9.19 -2.77
C LYS A 158 14.94 -9.46 -1.57
N ALA A 159 14.09 -10.49 -1.66
CA ALA A 159 13.16 -10.89 -0.60
C ALA A 159 13.84 -11.16 0.75
N GLY A 160 13.31 -10.57 1.82
CA GLY A 160 13.75 -10.82 3.19
C GLY A 160 13.37 -12.22 3.71
N PRO A 161 14.05 -12.74 4.74
CA PRO A 161 13.78 -14.06 5.34
C PRO A 161 12.32 -14.25 5.78
N GLY A 162 11.69 -13.20 6.32
CA GLY A 162 10.30 -13.21 6.78
C GLY A 162 9.27 -13.58 5.69
N THR A 163 9.47 -13.14 4.45
CA THR A 163 8.57 -13.42 3.33
C THR A 163 8.52 -14.93 3.00
N ARG A 164 9.66 -15.63 3.12
CA ARG A 164 9.78 -17.08 2.86
C ARG A 164 8.95 -17.92 3.83
N TRP A 165 8.88 -17.52 5.10
CA TRP A 165 8.13 -18.25 6.13
C TRP A 165 6.62 -18.12 5.96
N ILE A 166 6.13 -16.91 5.70
CA ILE A 166 4.69 -16.66 5.53
C ILE A 166 4.18 -17.32 4.26
N TYR A 167 4.96 -17.30 3.18
CA TYR A 167 4.60 -17.99 1.94
C TYR A 167 4.37 -19.49 2.16
N ARG A 168 5.26 -20.16 2.90
CA ARG A 168 5.17 -21.59 3.17
C ARG A 168 3.90 -21.98 3.94
N LEU A 169 3.35 -21.07 4.74
CA LEU A 169 2.08 -21.27 5.47
C LEU A 169 0.87 -21.15 4.53
N ILE A 170 0.92 -20.25 3.56
CA ILE A 170 -0.19 -19.91 2.67
C ILE A 170 -0.24 -20.83 1.42
N ALA A 171 0.92 -21.32 0.96
CA ALA A 171 1.09 -22.17 -0.21
C ALA A 171 0.10 -23.35 -0.34
N PRO A 172 -0.19 -24.17 0.69
CA PRO A 172 -1.14 -25.29 0.54
C PRO A 172 -2.56 -24.81 0.21
N SER A 173 -2.96 -23.65 0.73
CA SER A 173 -4.29 -23.07 0.47
C SER A 173 -4.38 -22.44 -0.93
N SER A 174 -3.29 -21.83 -1.41
CA SER A 174 -3.25 -21.21 -2.74
C SER A 174 -3.17 -22.26 -3.85
N ILE A 175 -2.46 -23.37 -3.64
CA ILE A 175 -2.43 -24.51 -4.57
C ILE A 175 -3.82 -25.15 -4.69
N ALA A 176 -4.53 -25.33 -3.58
CA ALA A 176 -5.90 -25.85 -3.61
C ALA A 176 -6.87 -24.91 -4.35
N ALA A 177 -6.75 -23.59 -4.13
CA ALA A 177 -7.54 -22.59 -4.83
C ALA A 177 -7.21 -22.51 -6.33
N ALA A 178 -5.94 -22.62 -6.71
CA ALA A 178 -5.50 -22.68 -8.11
C ALA A 178 -6.00 -23.94 -8.83
N GLY A 179 -5.98 -25.10 -8.13
CA GLY A 179 -6.50 -26.36 -8.66
C GLY A 179 -8.00 -26.33 -8.92
N ALA A 180 -8.77 -25.60 -8.11
CA ALA A 180 -10.21 -25.38 -8.33
C ALA A 180 -10.50 -24.45 -9.53
N ALA A 181 -9.54 -23.60 -9.91
CA ALA A 181 -9.68 -22.63 -11.01
C ALA A 181 -9.26 -23.18 -12.40
N GLY A 182 -8.71 -24.40 -12.48
CA GLY A 182 -8.42 -25.07 -13.75
C GLY A 182 -7.28 -24.46 -14.60
N ALA A 183 -6.42 -23.62 -14.02
CA ALA A 183 -5.31 -22.94 -14.69
C ALA A 183 -3.95 -23.59 -14.41
N ASP A 184 -2.90 -23.19 -15.15
CA ASP A 184 -1.51 -23.62 -14.92
C ASP A 184 -1.14 -23.48 -13.43
N THR A 185 -0.92 -24.62 -12.78
CA THR A 185 -1.07 -24.77 -11.32
C THR A 185 -0.01 -24.03 -10.51
N THR A 186 1.19 -23.86 -11.05
CA THR A 186 2.33 -23.23 -10.35
C THR A 186 2.20 -21.70 -10.34
N PHE A 187 2.13 -21.07 -11.52
CA PHE A 187 2.01 -19.62 -11.64
C PHE A 187 0.71 -19.07 -11.02
N SER A 188 -0.40 -19.82 -11.13
CA SER A 188 -1.68 -19.43 -10.54
C SER A 188 -1.66 -19.50 -9.01
N ALA A 189 -1.02 -20.52 -8.44
CA ALA A 189 -0.92 -20.67 -6.99
C ALA A 189 -0.03 -19.58 -6.35
N GLU A 190 1.06 -19.20 -7.02
CA GLU A 190 1.93 -18.10 -6.58
C GLU A 190 1.19 -16.76 -6.57
N ARG A 191 0.45 -16.47 -7.66
CA ARG A 191 -0.37 -15.26 -7.75
C ARG A 191 -1.44 -15.20 -6.65
N ILE A 192 -2.14 -16.30 -6.40
CA ILE A 192 -3.17 -16.37 -5.35
C ILE A 192 -2.55 -16.23 -3.96
N ALA A 193 -1.38 -16.83 -3.72
CA ALA A 193 -0.65 -16.68 -2.47
C ALA A 193 -0.23 -15.23 -2.21
N ALA A 194 0.31 -14.54 -3.23
CA ALA A 194 0.67 -13.13 -3.14
C ALA A 194 -0.55 -12.26 -2.77
N GLN A 195 -1.66 -12.43 -3.48
CA GLN A 195 -2.88 -11.66 -3.26
C GLN A 195 -3.45 -11.90 -1.85
N THR A 196 -3.53 -13.17 -1.42
CA THR A 196 -4.06 -13.50 -0.08
C THR A 196 -3.18 -12.95 1.04
N MET A 197 -1.86 -13.01 0.90
CA MET A 197 -0.90 -12.44 1.86
C MET A 197 -1.07 -10.93 2.00
N THR A 198 -1.16 -10.21 0.87
CA THR A 198 -1.44 -8.77 0.85
C THR A 198 -2.75 -8.43 1.54
N ILE A 199 -3.84 -9.15 1.22
CA ILE A 199 -5.16 -8.92 1.80
C ILE A 199 -5.11 -9.10 3.31
N ILE A 200 -4.51 -10.19 3.80
CA ILE A 200 -4.37 -10.47 5.23
C ILE A 200 -3.58 -9.37 5.93
N ALA A 201 -2.48 -8.91 5.32
CA ALA A 201 -1.62 -7.91 5.92
C ALA A 201 -2.31 -6.54 6.05
N HIS A 202 -3.01 -6.08 5.01
CA HIS A 202 -3.81 -4.85 5.09
C HIS A 202 -4.97 -4.98 6.09
N MET A 203 -5.66 -6.13 6.14
CA MET A 203 -6.70 -6.38 7.14
C MET A 203 -6.17 -6.34 8.57
N ALA A 204 -4.96 -6.87 8.81
CA ALA A 204 -4.30 -6.79 10.11
C ALA A 204 -3.99 -5.34 10.52
N ILE A 205 -3.52 -4.51 9.59
CA ILE A 205 -3.26 -3.08 9.83
C ILE A 205 -4.56 -2.36 10.19
N ILE A 206 -5.63 -2.55 9.42
CA ILE A 206 -6.93 -1.92 9.66
C ILE A 206 -7.47 -2.31 11.05
N LEU A 207 -7.49 -3.61 11.36
CA LEU A 207 -7.94 -4.09 12.67
C LEU A 207 -7.07 -3.56 13.82
N GLY A 208 -5.75 -3.47 13.60
CA GLY A 208 -4.81 -2.87 14.55
C GLY A 208 -5.11 -1.40 14.84
N LEU A 209 -5.38 -0.59 13.81
CA LEU A 209 -5.74 0.82 13.95
C LEU A 209 -7.09 1.00 14.67
N LEU A 210 -8.09 0.16 14.37
CA LEU A 210 -9.38 0.15 15.08
C LEU A 210 -9.21 -0.24 16.56
N PHE A 211 -8.38 -1.25 16.83
CA PHE A 211 -8.07 -1.71 18.19
C PHE A 211 -7.35 -0.62 19.00
N ILE A 212 -6.35 0.04 18.41
CA ILE A 212 -5.64 1.15 19.05
C ILE A 212 -6.61 2.32 19.31
N GLY A 213 -7.44 2.69 18.34
CA GLY A 213 -8.46 3.74 18.49
C GLY A 213 -9.40 3.50 19.66
N SER A 214 -9.98 2.31 19.71
CA SER A 214 -10.93 1.92 20.77
C SER A 214 -10.27 1.77 22.14
N ARG A 215 -9.11 1.12 22.22
CA ARG A 215 -8.49 0.76 23.50
C ARG A 215 -7.61 1.86 24.09
N HIS A 216 -6.84 2.56 23.26
CA HIS A 216 -5.91 3.59 23.72
C HIS A 216 -6.57 4.96 23.83
N PHE A 217 -7.40 5.34 22.84
CA PHE A 217 -8.03 6.65 22.82
C PHE A 217 -9.44 6.68 23.43
N GLY A 218 -10.06 5.50 23.61
CA GLY A 218 -11.42 5.36 24.14
C GLY A 218 -12.50 5.81 23.15
N ASP A 219 -12.17 5.96 21.86
CA ASP A 219 -13.07 6.48 20.85
C ASP A 219 -12.90 5.71 19.53
N ILE A 220 -13.94 4.97 19.16
CA ILE A 220 -13.96 4.19 17.92
C ILE A 220 -13.92 5.09 16.69
N GLN A 221 -14.43 6.33 16.77
CA GLN A 221 -14.40 7.28 15.65
C GLN A 221 -12.96 7.63 15.27
N LEU A 222 -12.06 7.76 16.24
CA LEU A 222 -10.64 7.98 16.00
C LEU A 222 -9.97 6.77 15.35
N GLY A 223 -10.31 5.56 15.78
CA GLY A 223 -9.82 4.33 15.13
C GLY A 223 -10.26 4.26 13.66
N LEU A 224 -11.52 4.59 13.40
CA LEU A 224 -12.10 4.66 12.06
C LEU A 224 -11.42 5.74 11.21
N ALA A 225 -11.08 6.89 11.81
CA ALA A 225 -10.33 7.97 11.20
C ALA A 225 -8.92 7.55 10.78
N MET A 226 -8.22 6.83 11.65
CA MET A 226 -6.88 6.31 11.37
C MET A 226 -6.92 5.27 10.24
N ALA A 227 -7.85 4.31 10.32
CA ALA A 227 -8.03 3.27 9.31
C ALA A 227 -8.40 3.86 7.94
N THR A 228 -9.37 4.78 7.90
CA THR A 228 -9.76 5.47 6.65
C THR A 228 -8.63 6.31 6.07
N LEU A 229 -7.87 7.05 6.88
CA LEU A 229 -6.73 7.83 6.40
C LEU A 229 -5.65 6.92 5.80
N TYR A 230 -5.36 5.79 6.45
CA TYR A 230 -4.45 4.76 5.92
C TYR A 230 -4.92 4.24 4.55
N LEU A 231 -6.19 3.88 4.43
CA LEU A 231 -6.76 3.36 3.18
C LEU A 231 -6.79 4.41 2.06
N LEU A 232 -7.01 5.67 2.40
CA LEU A 232 -7.08 6.75 1.41
C LEU A 232 -5.70 7.26 1.01
N LEU A 233 -4.63 7.06 1.79
CA LEU A 233 -3.31 7.57 1.44
C LEU A 233 -2.88 7.09 0.04
N PRO A 234 -2.51 7.98 -0.89
CA PRO A 234 -2.25 7.54 -2.27
C PRO A 234 -1.09 6.54 -2.38
N CYS A 235 -0.09 6.63 -1.50
CA CYS A 235 1.02 5.70 -1.44
C CYS A 235 0.58 4.26 -1.10
N THR A 236 -0.47 4.07 -0.30
CA THR A 236 -0.97 2.70 -0.04
C THR A 236 -1.49 2.10 -1.33
N ALA A 237 -2.26 2.84 -2.12
CA ALA A 237 -2.76 2.34 -3.40
C ALA A 237 -1.69 2.09 -4.47
N TYR A 238 -0.57 2.81 -4.46
CA TYR A 238 0.54 2.56 -5.40
C TYR A 238 1.26 1.24 -5.10
N GLU A 239 1.38 0.86 -3.84
CA GLU A 239 2.17 -0.30 -3.39
C GLU A 239 1.31 -1.48 -2.91
N VAL A 240 -0.02 -1.37 -3.03
CA VAL A 240 -0.97 -2.41 -2.60
C VAL A 240 -0.69 -3.77 -3.26
N GLY A 241 -0.01 -3.83 -4.42
CA GLY A 241 0.39 -5.09 -5.07
C GLY A 241 1.72 -5.70 -4.60
N GLU A 242 2.58 -4.95 -3.91
CA GLU A 242 3.91 -5.39 -3.50
C GLU A 242 3.90 -5.98 -2.09
N VAL A 243 3.84 -7.31 -2.02
CA VAL A 243 3.81 -8.07 -0.76
C VAL A 243 4.98 -7.74 0.16
N ASN A 244 6.15 -7.38 -0.40
CA ASN A 244 7.37 -7.10 0.35
C ASN A 244 7.33 -5.85 1.23
N HIS A 245 6.40 -4.91 0.99
CA HIS A 245 6.30 -3.69 1.81
C HIS A 245 5.47 -3.88 3.09
N VAL A 246 4.60 -4.89 3.13
CA VAL A 246 3.68 -5.11 4.26
C VAL A 246 4.19 -6.20 5.21
N VAL A 247 5.19 -6.96 4.75
CA VAL A 247 5.72 -8.12 5.46
C VAL A 247 7.11 -7.77 5.99
N PRO A 248 7.40 -8.00 7.28
CA PRO A 248 8.70 -7.66 7.83
C PRO A 248 9.79 -8.37 7.05
N THR A 249 10.69 -7.59 6.45
CA THR A 249 11.84 -8.05 5.67
C THR A 249 13.02 -8.52 6.52
N ALA A 250 12.83 -8.58 7.85
CA ALA A 250 13.84 -9.05 8.81
C ALA A 250 13.99 -10.58 8.79
#